data_AF-A0A645AVH5-F1
#
_entry.id   AF-A0A645AVH5-F1
#
_cell.length_a   1.000
_cell.length_b   1.000
_cell.length_c   1.000
_cell.angle_alpha   90.00
_cell.angle_beta   90.00
_cell.angle_gamma   90.00
#
_symmetry.space_group_name_H-M   'P 1'
#
loop_
_entity.id
_entity.type
_entity.pdbx_description
1 polymer ?
#
loop_
_entity_poly.entity_id
_entity_poly.type
_entity_poly.pdbx_seq_one_letter_code
_entity_poly.pdbx_strand_id
1 'polypeptide(L)'
;MAPLSLTRYNCASRITLERGGVTAPYSITCGIYGLLVHTVFADCEAEAIEKYNSIKKELQVFIDSANDDISGEWCKQFINRW
;
A
#
# COMPACT_ATOMS: atom_id res chain seq x y z
N MET A 1 15.41 -10.50 -0.81
CA MET A 1 14.08 -10.97 -0.38
C MET A 1 13.16 -10.89 -1.58
N ALA A 2 12.35 -11.91 -1.86
CA ALA A 2 11.35 -11.86 -2.93
C ALA A 2 9.99 -11.50 -2.32
N PRO A 3 9.13 -10.76 -3.03
CA PRO A 3 7.81 -10.40 -2.53
C PRO A 3 6.89 -11.62 -2.40
N LEU A 4 6.09 -11.67 -1.34
CA LEU A 4 5.04 -12.67 -1.17
C LEU A 4 3.88 -12.45 -2.13
N SER A 5 3.54 -11.18 -2.38
CA SER A 5 2.50 -10.79 -3.32
C SER A 5 2.84 -9.47 -3.98
N LEU A 6 2.50 -9.35 -5.27
CA LEU A 6 2.61 -8.12 -6.04
C LEU A 6 1.31 -7.92 -6.80
N THR A 7 0.66 -6.77 -6.60
CA THR A 7 -0.52 -6.38 -7.39
C THR A 7 -0.28 -5.02 -8.02
N ARG A 8 -0.69 -4.89 -9.29
CA ARG A 8 -0.72 -3.63 -10.03
C ARG A 8 -2.16 -3.32 -10.40
N TYR A 9 -2.64 -2.10 -10.12
CA TYR A 9 -3.98 -1.66 -10.50
C TYR A 9 -3.91 -0.66 -11.64
N ASN A 10 -4.53 -0.99 -12.76
CA ASN A 10 -4.63 -0.15 -13.97
C ASN A 10 -3.30 0.51 -14.39
N CYS A 11 -2.16 -0.15 -14.12
CA CYS A 11 -0.81 0.41 -14.25
C CYS A 11 -0.54 1.72 -13.48
N ALA A 12 -1.45 2.18 -12.61
CA ALA A 12 -1.37 3.44 -11.87
C ALA A 12 -0.82 3.26 -10.45
N SER A 13 -1.00 2.08 -9.85
CA SER A 13 -0.48 1.78 -8.50
C SER A 13 0.22 0.43 -8.41
N ARG A 14 1.00 0.29 -7.33
CA ARG A 14 1.69 -0.93 -6.95
C ARG A 14 1.55 -1.14 -5.46
N ILE A 15 1.28 -2.38 -5.06
CA ILE A 15 1.37 -2.81 -3.67
C ILE A 15 2.11 -4.15 -3.60
N THR A 16 2.98 -4.26 -2.59
CA THR A 16 3.86 -5.41 -2.38
C THR A 16 3.85 -5.78 -0.90
N LEU A 17 3.70 -7.06 -0.58
CA LEU A 17 3.94 -7.59 0.76
C LEU A 17 5.24 -8.40 0.78
N GLU A 18 6.12 -8.11 1.72
CA GLU A 18 7.40 -8.78 1.93
C GLU A 18 7.46 -9.38 3.34
N ARG A 19 8.23 -10.48 3.51
CA ARG A 19 8.45 -11.17 4.78
C ARG A 19 9.94 -11.34 5.04
N GLY A 20 10.33 -11.30 6.30
CA GLY A 20 11.68 -11.58 6.76
C GLY A 20 12.58 -10.35 6.76
N GLY A 21 11.98 -9.17 6.87
CA GLY A 21 12.70 -7.91 6.95
C GLY A 21 13.59 -7.84 8.20
N VAL A 22 14.66 -7.07 8.11
CA VAL A 22 15.57 -6.82 9.26
C VAL A 22 14.90 -5.89 10.28
N THR A 23 14.10 -4.93 9.80
CA THR A 23 13.42 -3.93 10.64
C THR A 23 12.10 -4.43 11.22
N ALA A 24 11.35 -5.23 10.45
CA ALA A 24 10.08 -5.81 10.87
C ALA A 24 9.86 -7.16 10.18
N PRO A 25 9.12 -8.09 10.80
CA PRO A 25 8.84 -9.40 10.22
C PRO A 25 8.09 -9.32 8.88
N TYR A 26 7.22 -8.33 8.71
CA TYR A 26 6.47 -8.07 7.48
C TYR A 26 6.49 -6.58 7.13
N SER A 27 6.59 -6.28 5.83
CA SER A 27 6.49 -4.92 5.30
C SER A 27 5.58 -4.88 4.08
N ILE A 28 4.67 -3.92 4.06
CA ILE A 28 3.77 -3.62 2.94
C ILE A 28 4.24 -2.32 2.30
N THR A 29 4.85 -2.41 1.12
CA THR A 29 5.24 -1.24 0.35
C THR A 29 4.19 -0.98 -0.73
N CYS A 30 3.59 0.20 -0.70
CA CYS A 30 2.56 0.61 -1.64
C CYS A 30 2.82 1.99 -2.24
N GLY A 31 2.19 2.29 -3.37
CA GLY A 31 2.31 3.60 -3.98
C GLY A 31 1.45 3.76 -5.23
N ILE A 32 1.19 5.02 -5.55
CA ILE A 32 0.55 5.47 -6.78
C ILE A 32 1.60 6.25 -7.56
N TYR A 33 1.84 5.87 -8.81
CA TYR A 33 2.92 6.45 -9.60
C TYR A 33 2.71 7.96 -9.76
N GLY A 34 3.77 8.73 -9.48
CA GLY A 34 3.75 10.19 -9.54
C GLY A 34 3.09 10.88 -8.34
N LEU A 35 2.54 10.13 -7.37
CA LEU A 35 1.79 10.69 -6.25
C LEU A 35 2.39 10.35 -4.88
N LEU A 36 2.53 9.06 -4.55
CA LEU A 36 3.04 8.65 -3.24
C LEU A 36 3.74 7.29 -3.27
N VAL A 37 4.61 7.10 -2.30
CA VAL A 37 5.13 5.80 -1.86
C VAL A 37 5.07 5.75 -0.34
N HIS A 38 4.58 4.64 0.20
CA HIS A 38 4.42 4.45 1.64
C HIS A 38 4.71 3.01 2.05
N THR A 39 5.26 2.82 3.25
CA THR A 39 5.59 1.49 3.79
C THR A 39 4.96 1.31 5.16
N VAL A 40 4.21 0.23 5.32
CA VAL A 40 3.55 -0.16 6.57
C VAL A 40 4.18 -1.43 7.09
N PHE A 41 4.36 -1.54 8.40
CA PHE A 41 4.92 -2.74 9.04
C PHE A 41 3.85 -3.54 9.78
N ALA A 42 4.09 -4.83 9.92
CA ALA A 42 3.27 -5.75 10.71
C ALA A 42 4.14 -6.79 11.42
N ASP A 43 3.71 -7.24 12.59
CA ASP A 43 4.47 -8.16 13.43
C ASP A 43 4.18 -9.63 13.11
N CYS A 44 2.98 -9.90 12.57
CA CYS A 44 2.56 -11.26 12.24
C CYS A 44 1.87 -11.35 10.86
N GLU A 45 1.81 -12.56 10.32
CA GLU A 45 1.27 -12.82 8.98
C GLU A 45 -0.20 -12.42 8.85
N ALA A 46 -1.01 -12.70 9.88
CA ALA A 46 -2.43 -12.38 9.87
C ALA A 46 -2.66 -10.87 9.76
N GLU A 47 -1.96 -10.08 10.59
CA GLU A 47 -1.99 -8.61 10.54
C GLU A 47 -1.47 -8.08 9.21
N ALA A 48 -0.39 -8.66 8.68
CA ALA A 48 0.18 -8.26 7.40
C ALA A 48 -0.81 -8.47 6.24
N ILE A 49 -1.53 -9.59 6.23
CA ILE A 49 -2.56 -9.89 5.22
C ILE A 49 -3.75 -8.95 5.36
N GLU A 50 -4.20 -8.67 6.59
CA GLU A 50 -5.30 -7.74 6.86
C GLU A 50 -4.98 -6.33 6.37
N LYS A 51 -3.79 -5.81 6.75
CA LYS A 51 -3.29 -4.50 6.29
C LYS A 51 -3.14 -4.47 4.77
N TYR A 52 -2.51 -5.48 4.17
CA TYR A 52 -2.34 -5.57 2.71
C TYR A 52 -3.69 -5.50 1.97
N ASN A 53 -4.69 -6.27 2.40
CA ASN A 53 -6.00 -6.29 1.75
C ASN A 53 -6.74 -4.96 1.93
N SER A 54 -6.63 -4.33 3.09
CA SER A 54 -7.27 -3.04 3.38
C SER A 54 -6.64 -1.90 2.57
N ILE A 55 -5.31 -1.84 2.53
CA ILE A 55 -4.55 -0.88 1.71
C ILE A 55 -4.87 -1.09 0.23
N LYS A 56 -4.87 -2.34 -0.25
CA LYS A 56 -5.21 -2.69 -1.63
C LYS A 56 -6.60 -2.18 -2.01
N LYS A 57 -7.60 -2.37 -1.14
CA LYS A 57 -8.97 -1.91 -1.38
C LYS A 57 -9.06 -0.40 -1.42
N GLU A 58 -8.37 0.30 -0.52
CA GLU A 58 -8.37 1.76 -0.48
C GLU A 58 -7.70 2.37 -1.71
N LEU A 59 -6.56 1.81 -2.14
CA LEU A 59 -5.89 2.21 -3.38
C LEU A 59 -6.79 2.00 -4.60
N GLN A 60 -7.50 0.87 -4.65
CA GLN A 60 -8.45 0.60 -5.72
C GLN A 60 -9.56 1.65 -5.76
N VAL A 61 -10.19 1.95 -4.62
CA VAL A 61 -11.27 2.96 -4.53
C VAL A 61 -10.79 4.32 -5.00
N PHE A 62 -9.57 4.73 -4.62
CA PHE A 62 -9.00 6.01 -5.04
C PHE A 62 -8.72 6.07 -6.56
N ILE A 63 -8.19 5.00 -7.13
CA ILE A 63 -7.91 4.93 -8.58
C ILE A 63 -9.20 4.90 -9.39
N ASP A 64 -10.20 4.13 -8.93
CA ASP A 64 -11.47 3.94 -9.62
C ASP A 64 -12.36 5.19 -9.51
N SER A 65 -12.17 6.06 -8.52
CA SER A 65 -12.98 7.27 -8.34
C SER A 65 -12.67 8.39 -9.34
N ALA A 66 -11.78 8.17 -10.33
CA ALA A 66 -11.37 9.16 -11.34
C ALA A 66 -11.06 10.54 -10.71
N ASN A 67 -10.43 10.53 -9.54
CA ASN A 67 -10.22 11.75 -8.78
C ASN A 67 -9.13 12.57 -9.48
N ASP A 68 -9.53 13.59 -10.24
CA ASP A 68 -8.61 14.61 -10.76
C ASP A 68 -7.99 15.43 -9.63
N ASP A 69 -8.57 15.35 -8.43
CA ASP A 69 -7.99 15.89 -7.22
C ASP A 69 -6.88 14.97 -6.71
N ILE A 70 -5.71 15.11 -7.35
CA ILE A 70 -4.39 14.73 -6.82
C ILE A 70 -4.07 15.65 -5.63
N SER A 71 -4.97 15.76 -4.65
CA SER A 71 -4.74 16.61 -3.50
C SER A 71 -3.79 15.91 -2.54
N GLY A 72 -2.78 16.66 -2.08
CA GLY A 72 -1.89 16.20 -1.01
C GLY A 72 -2.64 15.86 0.29
N GLU A 73 -3.90 16.28 0.43
CA GLU A 73 -4.73 15.97 1.59
C GLU A 73 -5.10 14.49 1.67
N TRP A 74 -5.51 13.87 0.54
CA TRP A 74 -5.76 12.44 0.53
C TRP A 74 -4.49 11.65 0.89
N CYS A 75 -3.33 12.07 0.35
CA CYS A 75 -2.05 11.43 0.66
C CYS A 75 -1.70 11.52 2.15
N LYS A 76 -1.92 12.68 2.78
CA LYS A 76 -1.69 12.85 4.23
C LYS A 76 -2.59 11.96 5.05
N GLN A 77 -3.88 11.88 4.70
CA GLN A 77 -4.84 11.03 5.40
C GLN A 77 -4.51 9.55 5.25
N PHE A 78 -4.08 9.15 4.05
CA PHE A 78 -3.63 7.80 3.77
C PHE A 78 -2.39 7.43 4.60
N ILE A 79 -1.36 8.29 4.60
CA ILE A 79 -0.12 8.08 5.37
C ILE A 79 -0.36 8.08 6.88
N ASN A 80 -1.30 8.88 7.39
CA ASN A 80 -1.58 8.90 8.83
C ASN A 80 -2.40 7.69 9.30
N ARG A 81 -3.13 7.03 8.39
CA ARG A 81 -3.93 5.84 8.70
C ARG A 81 -3.11 4.56 8.69
N TRP A 82 -2.12 4.50 7.81
CA TRP A 82 -1.34 3.31 7.48
C TRP A 82 0.10 3.47 7.96
#